data_AF-A0A7E4ZTF6-F1
#
_entry.id   AF-A0A7E4ZTF6-F1
#
_cell.length_a   1.000
_cell.length_b   1.000
_cell.length_c   1.000
_cell.angle_alpha   90.00
_cell.angle_beta   90.00
_cell.angle_gamma   90.00
#
_symmetry.space_group_name_H-M   'P 1'
#
loop_
_entity.id
_entity.type
_entity.pdbx_description
1 polymer ?
#
loop_
_entity_poly.entity_id
_entity_poly.type
_entity_poly.pdbx_seq_one_letter_code
_entity_poly.pdbx_strand_id
1 'polypeptide(L)'
;MQKTVATILFLIFVLCSVHGFHRKRRGNELICVNGTAKHGACECDKNFVGRHCERKMFCRSNERDRDGSCLSCQENYEGIYCDRPICKNGQEDEFEPRCVCNKPYSGEFCDKLVTSDVYHFYNTKMVQAIGPLGALTLIPLFLIYYGCEYLAQKRQ
;
A
#
# COMPACT_ATOMS: atom_id res chain seq x y z
N MET A 1 -17.45 -33.47 48.48
CA MET A 1 -16.63 -32.53 47.69
C MET A 1 -17.34 -31.95 46.45
N GLN A 2 -18.36 -32.62 45.88
CA GLN A 2 -19.04 -32.14 44.66
C GLN A 2 -20.01 -30.96 44.88
N LYS A 3 -20.62 -30.85 46.07
CA LYS A 3 -21.58 -29.77 46.41
C LYS A 3 -20.92 -28.40 46.62
N THR A 4 -19.68 -28.37 47.10
CA THR A 4 -18.90 -27.13 47.33
C THR A 4 -18.38 -26.51 46.04
N VAL A 5 -18.09 -27.33 45.02
CA VAL A 5 -17.66 -26.82 43.70
C VAL A 5 -18.83 -26.14 42.98
N ALA A 6 -20.04 -26.71 43.09
CA ALA A 6 -21.24 -26.15 42.47
C ALA A 6 -21.63 -24.78 43.06
N THR A 7 -21.53 -24.60 44.38
CA THR A 7 -21.82 -23.31 45.02
C THR A 7 -20.79 -22.23 44.71
N ILE A 8 -19.51 -22.59 44.58
CA ILE A 8 -18.45 -21.66 44.16
C ILE A 8 -18.66 -21.20 42.72
N LEU A 9 -18.98 -22.13 41.80
CA LEU A 9 -19.29 -21.78 40.40
C LEU A 9 -20.52 -20.88 40.28
N PHE A 10 -21.56 -21.12 41.09
CA PHE A 10 -22.76 -20.29 41.09
C PHE A 10 -22.47 -18.86 41.59
N LEU A 11 -21.67 -18.71 42.64
CA LEU A 11 -21.24 -17.40 43.16
C LEU A 11 -20.39 -16.62 42.16
N ILE A 12 -19.49 -17.28 41.43
CA ILE A 12 -18.71 -16.64 40.36
C ILE A 12 -19.63 -16.16 39.23
N PHE A 13 -20.63 -16.97 38.85
CA PHE A 13 -21.58 -16.61 37.79
C PHE A 13 -22.46 -15.41 38.18
N VAL A 14 -22.90 -15.35 39.44
CA VAL A 14 -23.65 -14.20 39.97
C VAL A 14 -22.75 -12.95 40.06
N LEU A 15 -21.52 -13.07 40.56
CA LEU A 15 -20.56 -11.95 40.62
C LEU A 15 -20.23 -11.40 39.22
N CYS A 16 -20.07 -12.27 38.22
CA CYS A 16 -19.86 -11.85 36.84
C CYS A 16 -21.08 -11.18 36.21
N SER A 17 -22.30 -11.53 36.65
CA SER A 17 -23.54 -10.97 36.09
C SER A 17 -23.88 -9.58 36.64
N VAL A 18 -23.41 -9.25 37.86
CA VAL A 18 -23.68 -7.95 38.51
C VAL A 18 -22.70 -6.86 38.05
N HIS A 19 -21.51 -7.22 37.57
CA HIS A 19 -20.64 -6.28 36.85
C HIS A 19 -21.11 -6.13 35.40
N GLY A 20 -22.23 -5.41 35.25
CA GLY A 20 -22.62 -4.80 33.98
C GLY A 20 -21.43 -4.01 33.44
N PHE A 21 -20.82 -4.53 32.38
CA PHE A 21 -19.75 -3.90 31.65
C PHE A 21 -20.32 -2.63 31.01
N HIS A 22 -20.27 -1.50 31.72
CA HIS A 22 -20.49 -0.19 31.14
C HIS A 22 -19.37 0.04 30.11
N ARG A 23 -19.62 -0.42 28.89
CA ARG A 23 -18.80 -0.13 27.73
C ARG A 23 -18.95 1.36 27.45
N LYS A 24 -18.17 2.17 28.16
CA LYS A 24 -17.94 3.57 27.84
C LYS A 24 -17.43 3.56 26.40
N ARG A 25 -18.32 3.88 25.45
CA ARG A 25 -17.89 4.19 24.08
C ARG A 25 -16.93 5.36 24.24
N ARG A 26 -15.62 5.09 24.20
CA ARG A 26 -14.64 6.10 23.83
C ARG A 26 -15.17 6.61 22.49
N GLY A 27 -15.76 7.81 22.48
CA GLY A 27 -16.03 8.49 21.22
C GLY A 27 -14.71 8.51 20.47
N ASN A 28 -14.74 8.13 19.19
CA ASN A 28 -13.57 8.28 18.34
C ASN A 28 -13.16 9.75 18.45
N GLU A 29 -12.02 10.00 19.09
CA GLU A 29 -11.40 11.30 19.13
C GLU A 29 -11.14 11.70 17.68
N LEU A 30 -11.72 12.81 17.24
CA LEU A 30 -11.55 13.29 15.88
C LEU A 30 -10.10 13.76 15.73
N ILE A 31 -9.31 12.99 14.98
CA ILE A 31 -7.91 13.32 14.69
C ILE A 31 -7.89 14.22 13.46
N CYS A 32 -7.20 15.36 13.56
CA CYS A 32 -6.89 16.25 12.45
C CYS A 32 -5.38 16.25 12.26
N VAL A 33 -4.90 15.86 11.08
CA VAL A 33 -3.47 15.73 10.77
C VAL A 33 -2.84 17.12 10.64
N ASN A 34 -3.42 17.96 9.78
CA ASN A 34 -2.96 19.32 9.49
C ASN A 34 -4.09 20.33 9.69
N GLY A 35 -4.51 20.51 10.94
CA GLY A 35 -5.57 21.43 11.30
C GLY A 35 -5.98 21.33 12.75
N THR A 36 -7.06 22.01 13.10
CA THR A 36 -7.58 22.04 14.47
C THR A 36 -8.99 21.47 14.54
N ALA A 37 -9.28 20.68 15.57
CA ALA A 37 -10.62 20.15 15.81
C ALA A 37 -11.49 21.26 16.41
N LYS A 38 -12.51 21.72 15.67
CA LYS A 38 -13.51 22.68 16.15
C LYS A 38 -14.92 22.19 15.86
N HIS A 39 -15.81 22.29 16.84
CA HIS A 39 -17.23 21.91 16.71
C HIS A 39 -17.47 20.47 16.19
N GLY A 40 -16.56 19.54 16.46
CA GLY A 40 -16.70 18.15 15.99
C GLY A 40 -16.34 17.92 14.53
N ALA A 41 -15.68 18.88 13.88
CA ALA A 41 -15.07 18.75 12.55
C ALA A 41 -13.62 19.26 12.56
N CYS A 42 -12.84 18.89 11.54
CA CYS A 42 -11.49 19.42 11.36
C CYS A 42 -11.56 20.69 10.53
N GLU A 43 -11.01 21.79 11.07
CA GLU A 43 -10.73 23.00 10.33
C GLU A 43 -9.27 22.92 9.86
N CYS A 44 -9.09 22.71 8.55
CA CYS A 44 -7.79 22.44 7.96
C CYS A 44 -6.91 23.69 7.84
N ASP A 45 -5.60 23.49 8.01
CA ASP A 45 -4.60 24.51 7.75
C ASP A 45 -4.60 24.90 6.26
N LYS A 46 -4.01 26.07 5.96
CA LYS A 46 -3.90 26.54 4.58
C LYS A 46 -3.21 25.48 3.71
N ASN A 47 -3.83 25.16 2.58
CA ASN A 47 -3.38 24.17 1.60
C ASN A 47 -3.59 22.70 1.99
N PHE A 48 -4.46 22.42 2.96
CA PHE A 48 -4.86 21.05 3.29
C PHE A 48 -6.37 20.88 3.20
N VAL A 49 -6.79 19.68 2.81
CA VAL A 49 -8.19 19.28 2.63
C VAL A 49 -8.37 17.82 3.03
N GLY A 50 -9.61 17.36 3.10
CA GLY A 50 -9.97 16.02 3.55
C GLY A 50 -10.72 16.08 4.89
N ARG A 51 -11.28 14.94 5.30
CA ARG A 51 -12.07 14.87 6.53
C ARG A 51 -11.21 15.08 7.78
N HIS A 52 -9.95 14.70 7.67
CA HIS A 52 -8.93 14.74 8.71
C HIS A 52 -7.76 15.66 8.31
N CYS A 53 -7.92 16.49 7.29
CA CYS A 53 -6.87 17.37 6.74
C CYS A 53 -5.62 16.60 6.30
N GLU A 54 -5.82 15.39 5.79
CA GLU A 54 -4.78 14.44 5.39
C GLU A 54 -4.19 14.75 4.01
N ARG A 55 -4.94 15.45 3.15
CA ARG A 55 -4.56 15.70 1.75
C ARG A 55 -4.00 17.10 1.56
N LYS A 56 -2.89 17.22 0.86
CA LYS A 56 -2.28 18.50 0.48
C LYS A 56 -2.85 18.99 -0.85
N MET A 57 -3.11 20.29 -0.94
CA MET A 57 -3.58 20.98 -2.14
C MET A 57 -2.39 21.51 -2.97
N PHE A 58 -2.40 21.28 -4.29
CA PHE A 58 -1.35 21.67 -5.24
C PHE A 58 -1.87 22.72 -6.23
N CYS A 59 -2.09 23.91 -5.71
CA CYS A 59 -2.74 24.98 -6.48
C CYS A 59 -1.70 25.91 -7.05
N ARG A 60 -1.95 26.41 -8.26
CA ARG A 60 -0.98 27.18 -9.02
C ARG A 60 -0.66 28.52 -8.37
N SER A 61 -1.67 29.15 -7.77
CA SER A 61 -1.55 30.37 -6.99
C SER A 61 -2.01 30.14 -5.54
N ASN A 62 -1.66 31.09 -4.66
CA ASN A 62 -2.15 31.13 -3.29
C ASN A 62 -3.59 31.69 -3.18
N GLU A 63 -4.17 32.10 -4.30
CA GLU A 63 -5.53 32.62 -4.37
C GLU A 63 -6.54 31.47 -4.32
N ARG A 64 -7.62 31.68 -3.56
CA ARG A 64 -8.69 30.71 -3.35
C ARG A 64 -9.99 31.29 -3.87
N ASP A 65 -10.83 30.41 -4.38
CA ASP A 65 -12.21 30.79 -4.67
C ASP A 65 -12.98 31.02 -3.36
N ARG A 66 -14.21 31.54 -3.46
CA ARG A 66 -15.09 31.84 -2.31
C ARG A 66 -15.36 30.63 -1.44
N ASP A 67 -15.40 29.44 -2.04
CA ASP A 67 -15.64 28.17 -1.35
C ASP A 67 -14.35 27.54 -0.79
N GLY A 68 -13.20 28.22 -0.92
CA GLY A 68 -11.89 27.73 -0.48
C GLY A 68 -11.20 26.80 -1.48
N SER A 69 -11.81 26.57 -2.65
CA SER A 69 -11.25 25.77 -3.75
C SER A 69 -10.12 26.49 -4.49
N CYS A 70 -9.47 25.78 -5.39
CA CYS A 70 -8.36 26.33 -6.18
C CYS A 70 -8.86 26.94 -7.48
N LEU A 71 -8.41 28.16 -7.80
CA LEU A 71 -8.69 28.80 -9.09
C LEU A 71 -8.06 28.03 -10.26
N SER A 72 -6.87 27.47 -10.05
CA SER A 72 -6.20 26.58 -11.01
C SER A 72 -5.20 25.65 -10.32
N CYS A 73 -5.00 24.47 -10.90
CA CYS A 73 -4.07 23.46 -10.39
C CYS A 73 -2.67 23.63 -10.96
N GLN A 74 -1.68 23.16 -10.20
CA GLN A 74 -0.34 22.93 -10.72
C GLN A 74 -0.36 21.83 -11.80
N GLU A 75 0.70 21.76 -12.59
CA GLU A 75 0.83 20.70 -13.59
C GLU A 75 0.78 19.32 -12.93
N ASN A 76 0.09 18.38 -13.57
CA ASN A 76 -0.13 17.01 -13.10
C ASN A 76 -0.97 16.84 -11.82
N TYR A 77 -1.74 17.85 -11.43
CA TYR A 77 -2.76 17.74 -10.38
C TYR A 77 -4.14 18.14 -10.89
N GLU A 78 -5.18 17.53 -10.31
CA GLU A 78 -6.58 17.74 -10.69
C GLU A 78 -7.52 17.72 -9.48
N GLY A 79 -8.78 18.04 -9.74
CA GLY A 79 -9.83 18.17 -8.72
C GLY A 79 -10.07 19.61 -8.28
N ILE A 80 -11.18 19.82 -7.58
CA ILE A 80 -11.63 21.15 -7.13
C ILE A 80 -10.59 21.79 -6.18
N TYR A 81 -9.91 20.96 -5.40
CA TYR A 81 -8.87 21.39 -4.46
C TYR A 81 -7.45 21.08 -4.95
N CYS A 82 -7.29 20.61 -6.20
CA CYS A 82 -6.02 20.19 -6.78
C CYS A 82 -5.24 19.23 -5.87
N ASP A 83 -5.97 18.31 -5.23
CA ASP A 83 -5.46 17.38 -4.24
C ASP A 83 -5.15 16.00 -4.82
N ARG A 84 -5.61 15.73 -6.06
CA ARG A 84 -5.43 14.45 -6.76
C ARG A 84 -4.31 14.54 -7.80
N PRO A 85 -3.25 13.71 -7.72
CA PRO A 85 -2.25 13.64 -8.77
C PRO A 85 -2.78 12.89 -10.01
N ILE A 86 -2.37 13.33 -11.20
CA ILE A 86 -2.71 12.69 -12.47
C ILE A 86 -1.68 11.60 -12.77
N CYS A 87 -2.05 10.34 -12.56
CA CYS A 87 -1.17 9.20 -12.78
C CYS A 87 -1.27 8.67 -14.22
N LYS A 88 -0.16 8.64 -14.96
CA LYS A 88 -0.13 8.18 -16.37
C LYS A 88 -0.26 6.66 -16.49
N ASN A 89 0.52 5.91 -15.71
CA ASN A 89 0.57 4.44 -15.73
C ASN A 89 0.46 3.87 -14.31
N GLY A 90 -0.59 4.22 -13.59
CA GLY A 90 -0.77 3.83 -12.20
C GLY A 90 -2.14 4.24 -11.68
N GLN A 91 -2.25 4.25 -10.36
CA GLN A 91 -3.44 4.70 -9.64
C GLN A 91 -3.03 5.68 -8.54
N GLU A 92 -3.98 6.48 -8.08
CA GLU A 92 -3.79 7.34 -6.93
C GLU A 92 -3.69 6.50 -5.64
N ASP A 93 -2.83 6.92 -4.71
CA ASP A 93 -2.76 6.34 -3.36
C ASP A 93 -3.95 6.82 -2.51
N GLU A 94 -4.47 5.94 -1.65
CA GLU A 94 -5.67 6.24 -0.86
C GLU A 94 -5.43 7.31 0.22
N PHE A 95 -4.21 7.41 0.73
CA PHE A 95 -3.89 8.23 1.90
C PHE A 95 -2.96 9.40 1.56
N GLU A 96 -2.06 9.22 0.60
CA GLU A 96 -1.09 10.25 0.18
C GLU A 96 -1.42 10.78 -1.22
N PRO A 97 -1.17 12.07 -1.52
CA PRO A 97 -1.37 12.64 -2.85
C PRO A 97 -0.22 12.24 -3.79
N ARG A 98 -0.04 10.94 -4.01
CA ARG A 98 1.00 10.34 -4.85
C ARG A 98 0.43 9.26 -5.77
N CYS A 99 1.18 8.92 -6.81
CA CYS A 99 0.82 7.81 -7.68
C CYS A 99 1.50 6.50 -7.27
N VAL A 100 0.73 5.43 -7.25
CA VAL A 100 1.20 4.04 -7.17
C VAL A 100 1.35 3.50 -8.59
N CYS A 101 2.59 3.35 -9.05
CA CYS A 101 2.89 2.98 -10.44
C CYS A 101 2.76 1.48 -10.69
N ASN A 102 2.15 1.15 -11.83
CA ASN A 102 2.16 -0.21 -12.34
C ASN A 102 3.56 -0.54 -12.86
N LYS A 103 4.13 -1.67 -12.45
CA LYS A 103 5.41 -2.13 -13.00
C LYS A 103 5.27 -2.39 -14.51
N PRO A 104 6.27 -2.03 -15.34
CA PRO A 104 7.60 -1.53 -14.99
C PRO A 104 7.74 0.00 -14.93
N TYR A 105 6.65 0.77 -14.91
CA TYR A 105 6.69 2.23 -14.87
C TYR A 105 7.13 2.76 -13.49
N SER A 106 7.70 3.96 -13.50
CA SER A 106 8.20 4.66 -12.31
C SER A 106 8.07 6.19 -12.47
N GLY A 107 8.54 6.96 -11.49
CA GLY A 107 8.37 8.41 -11.43
C GLY A 107 7.21 8.84 -10.53
N GLU A 108 7.15 10.14 -10.24
CA GLU A 108 6.13 10.73 -9.34
C GLU A 108 4.71 10.59 -9.91
N PHE A 109 4.58 10.69 -11.24
CA PHE A 109 3.31 10.57 -11.97
C PHE A 109 3.25 9.32 -12.86
N CYS A 110 4.15 8.35 -12.64
CA CYS A 110 4.22 7.09 -13.39
C CYS A 110 4.42 7.28 -14.91
N ASP A 111 5.19 8.29 -15.29
CA ASP A 111 5.49 8.67 -16.67
C ASP A 111 6.85 8.16 -17.15
N LYS A 112 7.71 7.68 -16.24
CA LYS A 112 9.04 7.19 -16.57
C LYS A 112 9.02 5.70 -16.85
N LEU A 113 9.67 5.32 -17.94
CA LEU A 113 9.90 3.93 -18.32
C LEU A 113 11.40 3.75 -18.59
N VAL A 114 12.10 3.10 -17.66
CA VAL A 114 13.54 2.86 -17.78
C VAL A 114 13.76 1.44 -18.31
N THR A 115 14.61 1.31 -19.33
CA THR A 115 14.90 0.01 -19.96
C THR A 115 15.44 -1.02 -18.97
N SER A 116 16.24 -0.60 -17.98
CA SER A 116 16.73 -1.46 -16.90
C SER A 116 15.58 -2.08 -16.09
N ASP A 117 14.55 -1.28 -15.77
CA ASP A 117 13.41 -1.72 -14.97
C ASP A 117 12.53 -2.68 -15.77
N VAL A 118 12.39 -2.42 -17.07
CA VAL A 118 11.70 -3.31 -18.03
C VAL A 118 12.42 -4.66 -18.08
N TYR A 119 13.73 -4.67 -18.34
CA TYR A 119 14.50 -5.91 -18.42
C TYR A 119 14.48 -6.64 -17.09
N HIS A 120 14.68 -5.96 -15.97
CA HIS A 120 14.62 -6.58 -14.65
C HIS A 120 13.24 -7.20 -14.38
N PHE A 121 12.16 -6.48 -14.65
CA PHE A 121 10.79 -6.97 -14.45
C PHE A 121 10.50 -8.21 -15.30
N TYR A 122 10.78 -8.17 -16.60
CA TYR A 122 10.52 -9.30 -17.48
C TYR A 122 11.46 -10.47 -17.23
N ASN A 123 12.75 -10.23 -16.99
CA ASN A 123 13.69 -11.31 -16.66
C ASN A 123 13.30 -11.99 -15.35
N THR A 124 12.93 -11.23 -14.31
CA THR A 124 12.45 -11.81 -13.05
C THR A 124 11.15 -12.58 -13.25
N LYS A 125 10.20 -12.02 -14.00
CA LYS A 125 8.91 -12.68 -14.30
C LYS A 125 9.13 -13.95 -15.12
N MET A 126 10.04 -13.93 -16.09
CA MET A 126 10.42 -15.11 -16.87
C MET A 126 11.13 -16.15 -16.01
N VAL A 127 12.07 -15.76 -15.15
CA VAL A 127 12.73 -16.67 -14.21
C VAL A 127 11.73 -17.27 -13.22
N GLN A 128 10.75 -16.51 -12.74
CA GLN A 128 9.68 -17.04 -11.90
C GLN A 128 8.71 -17.96 -12.66
N ALA A 129 8.41 -17.65 -13.92
CA ALA A 129 7.49 -18.45 -14.74
C ALA A 129 8.13 -19.73 -15.31
N ILE A 130 9.39 -19.65 -15.73
CA ILE A 130 10.14 -20.75 -16.34
C ILE A 130 10.91 -21.53 -15.26
N GLY A 131 11.20 -20.93 -14.10
CA GLY A 131 11.85 -21.61 -12.98
C GLY A 131 13.18 -22.27 -13.38
N PRO A 132 13.62 -23.33 -12.66
CA PRO A 132 14.82 -24.08 -13.00
C PRO A 132 14.71 -24.89 -14.30
N LEU A 133 13.58 -24.86 -15.04
CA LEU A 133 13.47 -25.56 -16.33
C LEU A 133 14.50 -25.05 -17.34
N GLY A 134 14.89 -23.77 -17.26
CA GLY A 134 16.00 -23.24 -18.06
C GLY A 134 17.36 -23.85 -17.73
N ALA A 135 17.56 -24.39 -16.52
CA ALA A 135 18.75 -25.17 -16.17
C ALA A 135 18.60 -26.64 -16.58
N LEU A 136 17.37 -27.18 -16.59
CA LEU A 136 17.10 -28.54 -17.08
C LEU A 136 17.43 -28.71 -18.57
N THR A 137 17.34 -27.64 -19.39
CA THR A 137 17.76 -27.69 -20.80
C THR A 137 19.28 -27.83 -20.99
N LEU A 138 20.09 -27.53 -19.96
CA LEU A 138 21.54 -27.72 -20.01
C LEU A 138 21.96 -29.17 -19.68
N ILE A 139 21.10 -29.95 -19.02
CA ILE A 139 21.40 -31.34 -18.63
C ILE A 139 21.73 -32.24 -19.84
N PRO A 140 20.96 -32.23 -20.95
CA PRO A 140 21.31 -33.01 -22.14
C PRO A 140 22.69 -32.67 -22.71
N LEU A 141 23.06 -31.38 -22.70
CA LEU A 141 24.36 -30.92 -23.18
C LEU A 141 25.49 -31.48 -22.31
N PHE A 142 25.34 -31.44 -20.99
CA PHE A 142 26.31 -32.03 -20.06
C PHE A 142 26.44 -33.54 -20.23
N LEU A 143 25.33 -34.26 -20.42
CA LEU A 143 25.36 -35.71 -20.66
C LEU A 143 26.11 -36.07 -21.94
N ILE A 144 25.87 -35.33 -23.03
CA ILE A 144 26.58 -35.53 -24.30
C ILE A 144 28.08 -35.27 -24.11
N TYR A 145 28.44 -34.14 -23.48
CA TYR A 145 29.84 -33.80 -23.22
C TYR A 145 30.56 -34.87 -22.39
N TYR A 146 29.94 -35.33 -21.31
CA TYR A 146 30.51 -36.37 -20.44
C TYR A 146 30.64 -37.71 -21.16
N GLY A 147 29.67 -38.06 -22.01
CA GLY A 147 29.75 -39.25 -22.86
C GLY A 147 30.89 -39.18 -23.87
N CYS A 148 31.13 -38.02 -24.47
CA CYS A 148 32.26 -37.79 -25.38
C CYS A 148 33.61 -37.95 -24.67
N GLU A 149 33.78 -37.34 -23.50
CA GLU A 149 34.99 -37.47 -22.66
C GLU A 149 35.28 -38.94 -22.29
N TYR A 150 34.26 -39.66 -21.81
CA TYR A 150 34.40 -41.07 -21.43
C TYR A 150 34.85 -41.95 -22.61
N LEU A 151 34.26 -41.75 -23.79
CA LEU A 151 34.63 -42.49 -25.00
C LEU A 151 36.02 -42.12 -25.52
N ALA A 152 36.45 -40.87 -25.35
CA ALA A 152 37.80 -40.42 -25.71
C ALA A 152 38.87 -41.07 -24.83
N GLN A 153 38.66 -41.11 -23.51
CA GLN A 153 39.58 -41.75 -22.57
C GLN A 153 39.73 -43.25 -22.82
N LYS A 154 38.65 -43.94 -23.21
CA LYS A 154 38.70 -45.37 -23.53
C LYS A 154 39.49 -45.70 -24.82
N ARG A 155 39.76 -44.72 -25.67
CA ARG A 155 40.51 -44.90 -26.92
C ARG A 155 42.01 -44.71 -26.75
N GLN A 156 42.46 -44.11 -25.65
CA GLN A 156 43.87 -43.98 -25.27
C GLN A 156 44.31 -45.23 -24.47
#